data_AF-A0A138ZYE1-F1
#
_entry.id   AF-A0A138ZYE1-F1
#
_cell.length_a   1.000
_cell.length_b   1.000
_cell.length_c   1.000
_cell.angle_alpha   90.00
_cell.angle_beta   90.00
_cell.angle_gamma   90.00
#
_symmetry.space_group_name_H-M   'P 1'
#
loop_
_entity.id
_entity.type
_entity.pdbx_description
1 polymer ?
#
loop_
_entity_poly.entity_id
_entity_poly.type
_entity_poly.pdbx_seq_one_letter_code
_entity_poly.pdbx_strand_id
1 'polypeptide(L)'
;MSQYTSGYDFSISRKFMELATAKSREISLYTDPSIQPDHCIQEIPGSPDWIREEERRRTGWALFGADRIGCFLSSLPALLTDEELKLQPPASDDIWEANPSSKPSSALLRNPFACPVASIGPLEPIYIIGHARTLRNRDWTQEHPVVTEFERILSVWHKVFSKDAKPELTPVTARALLLYHSTFVALHSPQDSLNADPTWLSSASFRKALEHALEVRTLLHRFQGCGIFLSPFPLNCIYQCALIWLCNIVRGGETSNSDVKMAIQELEYYSAWWPEALRLANRLEGMHAAVTGRGV
;
A
#
# COMPACT_ATOMS: atom_id res chain seq x y z
N MET A 1 -31.05 -12.77 -0.53
CA MET A 1 -29.98 -13.70 -0.97
C MET A 1 -28.85 -12.83 -1.51
N SER A 2 -27.76 -12.49 -0.85
CA SER A 2 -26.95 -13.09 0.22
C SER A 2 -26.61 -12.01 1.27
N GLN A 3 -27.05 -12.20 2.51
CA GLN A 3 -26.60 -11.48 3.70
C GLN A 3 -25.59 -12.38 4.45
N TYR A 4 -24.44 -12.64 3.84
CA TYR A 4 -23.28 -13.30 4.42
C TYR A 4 -22.10 -12.75 3.61
N THR A 5 -21.36 -11.74 4.08
CA THR A 5 -20.36 -11.87 5.14
C THR A 5 -20.30 -10.60 5.99
N SER A 6 -20.84 -10.69 7.21
CA SER A 6 -20.38 -9.88 8.34
C SER A 6 -18.85 -9.95 8.41
N GLY A 7 -18.19 -8.81 8.53
CA GLY A 7 -16.75 -8.62 8.78
C GLY A 7 -15.86 -9.84 8.56
N TYR A 8 -15.07 -9.83 7.50
CA TYR A 8 -13.86 -10.67 7.49
C TYR A 8 -13.02 -10.23 8.69
N ASP A 9 -13.11 -11.01 9.76
CA ASP A 9 -12.30 -10.86 10.96
C ASP A 9 -10.84 -10.82 10.49
N PHE A 10 -10.09 -9.78 10.90
CA PHE A 10 -8.65 -9.70 10.64
C PHE A 10 -7.95 -11.01 11.03
N SER A 11 -8.51 -11.77 11.98
CA SER A 11 -8.04 -13.11 12.36
C SER A 11 -8.12 -14.14 11.23
N ILE A 12 -9.16 -14.13 10.38
CA ILE A 12 -9.33 -15.10 9.28
C ILE A 12 -8.36 -14.77 8.15
N SER A 13 -8.31 -13.50 7.72
CA SER A 13 -7.35 -13.05 6.70
C SER A 13 -5.91 -13.33 7.14
N ARG A 14 -5.60 -13.12 8.42
CA ARG A 14 -4.30 -13.46 9.00
C ARG A 14 -4.02 -14.96 8.96
N LYS A 15 -4.98 -15.81 9.35
CA LYS A 15 -4.83 -17.27 9.27
C LYS A 15 -4.62 -17.78 7.85
N PHE A 16 -5.28 -17.19 6.86
CA PHE A 16 -5.03 -17.52 5.45
C PHE A 16 -3.63 -17.12 5.01
N MET A 17 -3.16 -15.94 5.43
CA MET A 17 -1.77 -15.52 5.19
C MET A 17 -0.78 -16.46 5.87
N GLU A 18 -1.01 -16.87 7.11
CA GLU A 18 -0.19 -17.85 7.82
C GLU A 18 -0.13 -19.19 7.09
N LEU A 19 -1.27 -19.69 6.59
CA LEU A 19 -1.33 -20.91 5.79
C LEU A 19 -0.58 -20.77 4.46
N ALA A 20 -0.77 -19.65 3.75
CA ALA A 20 -0.08 -19.37 2.49
C ALA A 20 1.44 -19.26 2.70
N THR A 21 1.87 -18.60 3.78
CA THR A 21 3.27 -18.49 4.19
C THR A 21 3.86 -19.85 4.59
N ALA A 22 3.11 -20.71 5.28
CA ALA A 22 3.56 -22.06 5.59
C ALA A 22 3.76 -22.91 4.31
N LYS A 23 2.80 -22.84 3.38
CA LYS A 23 2.86 -23.59 2.11
C LYS A 23 3.93 -23.09 1.16
N SER A 24 4.15 -21.79 1.09
CA SER A 24 5.22 -21.19 0.30
C SER A 24 6.62 -21.56 0.81
N ARG A 25 6.82 -21.67 2.13
CA ARG A 25 8.06 -22.23 2.70
C ARG A 25 8.28 -23.69 2.29
N GLU A 26 7.24 -24.52 2.36
CA GLU A 26 7.28 -25.94 1.95
C GLU A 26 7.75 -26.11 0.50
N ILE A 27 7.30 -25.23 -0.41
CA ILE A 27 7.68 -25.27 -1.83
C ILE A 27 8.90 -24.40 -2.17
N SER A 28 9.58 -23.83 -1.17
CA SER A 28 10.75 -22.94 -1.36
C SER A 28 10.47 -21.73 -2.27
N LEU A 29 9.26 -21.16 -2.16
CA LEU A 29 8.80 -20.06 -3.03
C LEU A 29 9.68 -18.80 -2.94
N TYR A 30 10.38 -18.60 -1.82
CA TYR A 30 11.12 -17.37 -1.51
C TYR A 30 12.62 -17.42 -1.83
N THR A 31 13.08 -18.45 -2.53
CA THR A 31 14.48 -18.60 -2.90
C THR A 31 14.56 -18.91 -4.38
N ASP A 32 15.35 -18.17 -5.13
CA ASP A 32 15.59 -18.55 -6.53
C ASP A 32 16.51 -19.77 -6.60
N PRO A 33 16.17 -20.79 -7.40
CA PRO A 33 17.00 -22.00 -7.54
C PRO A 33 18.32 -21.71 -8.26
N SER A 34 18.41 -20.59 -9.00
CA SER A 34 19.53 -20.22 -9.86
C SER A 34 20.38 -19.06 -9.36
N ILE A 35 20.40 -18.76 -8.04
CA ILE A 35 21.28 -17.72 -7.47
C ILE A 35 22.75 -18.16 -7.58
N GLN A 36 23.31 -18.04 -8.79
CA GLN A 36 24.72 -17.76 -8.95
C GLN A 36 24.91 -16.24 -8.81
N PRO A 37 25.92 -15.78 -8.05
CA PRO A 37 26.11 -14.35 -7.74
C PRO A 37 26.16 -13.42 -8.95
N ASP A 38 26.47 -13.95 -10.14
CA ASP A 38 26.70 -13.20 -11.38
C ASP A 38 25.68 -13.50 -12.50
N HIS A 39 24.63 -14.28 -12.22
CA HIS A 39 23.58 -14.55 -13.22
C HIS A 39 22.58 -13.40 -13.26
N CYS A 40 22.93 -12.35 -14.01
CA CYS A 40 21.92 -11.52 -14.65
C CYS A 40 21.06 -12.45 -15.51
N ILE A 41 19.74 -12.48 -15.32
CA ILE A 41 18.82 -13.38 -16.02
C ILE A 41 19.03 -13.22 -17.55
N GLN A 42 19.88 -14.07 -18.11
CA GLN A 42 20.04 -14.34 -19.53
C GLN A 42 19.28 -15.62 -19.90
N GLU A 43 18.32 -16.05 -19.07
CA GLU A 43 17.43 -17.14 -19.45
C GLU A 43 16.56 -16.65 -20.61
N ILE A 44 16.81 -17.28 -21.76
CA ILE A 44 16.24 -16.94 -23.05
C ILE A 44 14.71 -16.90 -22.91
N PRO A 45 14.07 -15.74 -23.13
CA PRO A 45 12.61 -15.65 -23.17
C PRO A 45 12.07 -16.70 -24.14
N GLY A 46 11.25 -17.63 -23.63
CA GLY A 46 10.62 -18.68 -24.45
C GLY A 46 10.80 -20.12 -23.97
N SER A 47 11.68 -20.41 -23.00
CA SER A 47 11.70 -21.75 -22.39
C SER A 47 10.50 -21.95 -21.43
N PRO A 48 9.88 -23.14 -21.35
CA PRO A 48 8.83 -23.43 -20.39
C PRO A 48 9.28 -23.26 -18.92
N ASP A 49 10.57 -23.51 -18.66
CA ASP A 49 11.16 -23.39 -17.33
C ASP A 49 11.27 -21.92 -16.89
N TRP A 50 11.61 -21.00 -17.80
CA TRP A 50 11.63 -19.56 -17.52
C TRP A 50 10.26 -19.04 -17.07
N ILE A 51 9.18 -19.46 -17.73
CA ILE A 51 7.81 -19.05 -17.39
C ILE A 51 7.48 -19.49 -15.97
N ARG A 52 7.75 -20.75 -15.65
CA ARG A 52 7.48 -21.32 -14.32
C ARG A 52 8.25 -20.59 -13.22
N GLU A 53 9.52 -20.30 -13.45
CA GLU A 53 10.35 -19.57 -12.48
C GLU A 53 9.93 -18.10 -12.33
N GLU A 54 9.50 -17.44 -13.41
CA GLU A 54 8.94 -16.09 -13.35
C GLU A 54 7.58 -16.07 -12.60
N GLU A 55 6.68 -17.01 -12.87
CA GLU A 55 5.40 -17.13 -12.13
C GLU A 55 5.63 -17.34 -10.63
N ARG A 56 6.60 -18.20 -10.29
CA ARG A 56 7.04 -18.44 -8.92
C ARG A 56 7.58 -17.16 -8.28
N ARG A 57 8.50 -16.45 -8.93
CA ARG A 57 9.06 -15.17 -8.44
C ARG A 57 7.96 -14.13 -8.21
N ARG A 58 7.09 -13.93 -9.18
CA ARG A 58 5.95 -13.00 -9.08
C ARG A 58 5.00 -13.37 -7.95
N THR A 59 4.73 -14.67 -7.75
CA THR A 59 3.91 -15.16 -6.65
C THR A 59 4.58 -14.93 -5.28
N GLY A 60 5.89 -15.17 -5.19
CA GLY A 60 6.67 -14.90 -3.97
C GLY A 60 6.64 -13.42 -3.58
N TRP A 61 6.89 -12.52 -4.53
CA TRP A 61 6.78 -11.08 -4.32
C TRP A 61 5.36 -10.61 -3.98
N ALA A 62 4.34 -11.17 -4.63
CA ALA A 62 2.94 -10.85 -4.31
C ALA A 62 2.58 -11.26 -2.87
N LEU A 63 3.04 -12.43 -2.41
CA LEU A 63 2.80 -12.91 -1.05
C LEU A 63 3.57 -12.07 -0.02
N PHE A 64 4.81 -11.70 -0.31
CA PHE A 64 5.59 -10.77 0.51
C PHE A 64 4.89 -9.41 0.63
N GLY A 65 4.42 -8.86 -0.49
CA GLY A 65 3.72 -7.58 -0.49
C GLY A 65 2.38 -7.63 0.25
N ALA A 66 1.63 -8.73 0.11
CA ALA A 66 0.42 -8.96 0.88
C ALA A 66 0.70 -9.02 2.39
N ASP A 67 1.79 -9.67 2.82
CA ASP A 67 2.22 -9.68 4.24
C ASP A 67 2.55 -8.27 4.73
N ARG A 68 3.36 -7.50 3.99
CA ARG A 68 3.74 -6.13 4.34
C ARG A 68 2.52 -5.19 4.44
N ILE A 69 1.60 -5.27 3.48
CA ILE A 69 0.32 -4.53 3.51
C ILE A 69 -0.51 -4.99 4.71
N GLY A 70 -0.66 -6.29 4.92
CA GLY A 70 -1.43 -6.84 6.04
C GLY A 70 -0.92 -6.37 7.39
N CYS A 71 0.41 -6.27 7.55
CA CYS A 71 1.04 -5.75 8.77
C CYS A 71 0.81 -4.26 8.97
N PHE A 72 0.87 -3.49 7.88
CA PHE A 72 0.53 -2.07 7.90
C PHE A 72 -0.93 -1.87 8.35
N LEU A 73 -1.87 -2.65 7.81
CA LEU A 73 -3.30 -2.54 8.12
C LEU A 73 -3.65 -3.00 9.55
N SER A 74 -3.08 -4.12 10.01
CA SER A 74 -3.49 -4.78 11.26
C SER A 74 -2.65 -4.40 12.47
N SER A 75 -1.54 -3.67 12.29
CA SER A 75 -0.53 -3.49 13.34
C SER A 75 0.05 -4.80 13.91
N LEU A 76 -0.12 -5.93 13.22
CA LEU A 76 0.53 -7.20 13.57
C LEU A 76 1.95 -7.25 12.98
N PRO A 77 2.86 -8.07 13.53
CA PRO A 77 4.18 -8.27 12.95
C PRO A 77 4.11 -8.98 11.59
N ALA A 78 5.12 -8.71 10.75
CA ALA A 78 5.38 -9.47 9.53
C ALA A 78 5.46 -10.97 9.80
N LEU A 79 4.85 -11.77 8.92
CA LEU A 79 5.02 -13.23 8.92
C LEU A 79 6.30 -13.66 8.22
N LEU A 80 6.75 -12.85 7.26
CA LEU A 80 7.96 -13.06 6.47
C LEU A 80 9.02 -12.06 6.91
N THR A 81 10.21 -12.52 7.26
CA THR A 81 11.35 -11.62 7.49
C THR A 81 11.96 -11.20 6.15
N ASP A 82 12.73 -10.11 6.13
CA ASP A 82 13.39 -9.68 4.89
C ASP A 82 14.49 -10.66 4.47
N GLU A 83 15.14 -11.32 5.43
CA GLU A 83 16.19 -12.32 5.18
C GLU A 83 15.66 -13.62 4.57
N GLU A 84 14.37 -13.92 4.77
CA GLU A 84 13.70 -15.05 4.12
C GLU A 84 13.47 -14.80 2.62
N LEU A 85 13.42 -13.53 2.18
CA LEU A 85 13.17 -13.17 0.79
C LEU A 85 14.48 -13.14 -0.01
N LYS A 86 14.82 -14.28 -0.60
CA LYS A 86 15.99 -14.46 -1.48
C LYS A 86 15.53 -14.59 -2.93
N LEU A 87 14.70 -13.65 -3.36
CA LEU A 87 14.20 -13.58 -4.73
C LEU A 87 14.85 -12.40 -5.47
N GLN A 88 15.25 -12.65 -6.71
CA GLN A 88 15.52 -11.60 -7.67
C GLN A 88 14.23 -10.85 -7.98
N PRO A 89 14.33 -9.57 -8.38
CA PRO A 89 13.18 -8.84 -8.90
C PRO A 89 12.51 -9.61 -10.06
N PRO A 90 11.18 -9.49 -10.21
CA PRO A 90 10.47 -10.05 -11.36
C PRO A 90 10.95 -9.38 -12.65
N ALA A 91 10.81 -10.06 -13.80
CA ALA A 91 11.10 -9.46 -15.10
C ALA A 91 10.13 -8.29 -15.38
N SER A 92 10.48 -7.40 -16.33
CA SER A 92 9.55 -6.35 -16.75
C SER A 92 8.28 -6.95 -17.36
N ASP A 93 7.17 -6.23 -17.25
CA ASP A 93 5.90 -6.67 -17.82
C ASP A 93 5.97 -6.78 -19.35
N ASP A 94 6.74 -5.92 -20.03
CA ASP A 94 6.99 -6.03 -21.47
C ASP A 94 7.61 -7.38 -21.85
N ILE A 95 8.60 -7.85 -21.08
CA ILE A 95 9.27 -9.14 -21.32
C ILE A 95 8.31 -10.29 -21.01
N TRP A 96 7.52 -10.16 -19.93
CA TRP A 96 6.50 -11.13 -19.56
C TRP A 96 5.44 -11.27 -20.65
N GLU A 97 4.82 -10.17 -21.06
CA GLU A 97 3.72 -10.12 -22.03
C GLU A 97 4.15 -10.43 -23.46
N ALA A 98 5.42 -10.19 -23.82
CA ALA A 98 5.97 -10.56 -25.12
C ALA A 98 6.02 -12.08 -25.36
N ASN A 99 5.92 -12.91 -24.31
CA ASN A 99 5.94 -14.37 -24.45
C ASN A 99 4.53 -14.92 -24.76
N PRO A 100 4.29 -15.58 -25.91
CA PRO A 100 2.96 -16.12 -26.25
C PRO A 100 2.41 -17.14 -25.24
N SER A 101 3.31 -17.77 -24.48
CA SER A 101 3.00 -18.80 -23.49
C SER A 101 2.79 -18.23 -22.07
N SER A 102 3.05 -16.93 -21.85
CA SER A 102 2.80 -16.25 -20.57
C SER A 102 1.35 -15.79 -20.38
N LYS A 103 0.45 -16.15 -21.32
CA LYS A 103 -0.97 -15.85 -21.20
C LYS A 103 -1.44 -16.27 -19.81
N PRO A 104 -1.93 -15.33 -18.97
CA PRO A 104 -2.34 -15.67 -17.63
C PRO A 104 -3.33 -16.82 -17.70
N SER A 105 -3.22 -17.77 -16.77
CA SER A 105 -4.24 -18.81 -16.67
C SER A 105 -5.63 -18.17 -16.69
N SER A 106 -6.61 -18.82 -17.31
CA SER A 106 -7.98 -18.26 -17.42
C SER A 106 -8.59 -17.84 -16.07
N ALA A 107 -8.04 -18.31 -14.95
CA ALA A 107 -8.35 -17.89 -13.59
C ALA A 107 -7.82 -16.49 -13.22
N LEU A 108 -6.60 -16.12 -13.67
CA LEU A 108 -6.01 -14.78 -13.48
C LEU A 108 -6.70 -13.73 -14.36
N LEU A 109 -7.12 -14.09 -15.57
CA LEU A 109 -7.88 -13.19 -16.47
C LEU A 109 -9.28 -12.83 -15.93
N ARG A 110 -9.87 -13.68 -15.09
CA ARG A 110 -11.17 -13.41 -14.43
C ARG A 110 -11.04 -12.51 -13.21
N ASN A 111 -9.82 -12.25 -12.75
CA ASN A 111 -9.57 -11.45 -11.56
C ASN A 111 -8.74 -10.21 -11.94
N PRO A 112 -9.39 -9.06 -12.22
CA PRO A 112 -8.68 -7.81 -12.54
C PRO A 112 -7.77 -7.32 -11.41
N PHE A 113 -7.77 -7.97 -10.24
CA PHE A 113 -6.90 -7.66 -9.11
C PHE A 113 -5.58 -8.46 -9.09
N ALA A 114 -5.40 -9.46 -9.97
CA ALA A 114 -4.30 -10.43 -9.90
C ALA A 114 -2.99 -10.06 -10.64
N CYS A 115 -2.92 -8.90 -11.33
CA CYS A 115 -1.69 -8.41 -11.96
C CYS A 115 -1.71 -6.86 -12.06
N PRO A 116 -0.63 -6.08 -11.83
CA PRO A 116 0.73 -6.43 -11.42
C PRO A 116 1.11 -5.75 -10.09
N VAL A 117 0.99 -6.45 -8.95
CA VAL A 117 1.79 -6.10 -7.75
C VAL A 117 3.25 -6.56 -7.92
N ALA A 118 3.48 -7.43 -8.92
CA ALA A 118 4.76 -8.01 -9.27
C ALA A 118 5.41 -7.35 -10.51
N SER A 119 4.94 -6.18 -10.95
CA SER A 119 5.84 -5.32 -11.70
C SER A 119 6.88 -4.79 -10.71
N ILE A 120 8.11 -4.54 -11.14
CA ILE A 120 9.15 -3.90 -10.31
C ILE A 120 8.64 -2.59 -9.67
N GLY A 121 7.56 -1.99 -10.21
CA GLY A 121 6.91 -0.77 -9.76
C GLY A 121 6.68 -0.67 -8.25
N PRO A 122 5.73 -1.35 -7.59
CA PRO A 122 5.41 -1.02 -6.20
C PRO A 122 6.32 -1.65 -5.12
N LEU A 123 7.42 -2.33 -5.47
CA LEU A 123 8.19 -3.13 -4.50
C LEU A 123 8.83 -2.28 -3.40
N GLU A 124 9.46 -1.17 -3.74
CA GLU A 124 10.11 -0.29 -2.76
C GLU A 124 9.08 0.38 -1.82
N PRO A 125 7.97 0.96 -2.32
CA PRO A 125 6.91 1.43 -1.43
C PRO A 125 6.32 0.33 -0.53
N ILE A 126 6.12 -0.90 -1.03
CA ILE A 126 5.65 -2.05 -0.25
C ILE A 126 6.66 -2.44 0.86
N TYR A 127 7.94 -2.43 0.53
CA TYR A 127 8.98 -2.73 1.51
C TYR A 127 8.98 -1.68 2.62
N ILE A 128 8.95 -0.40 2.25
CA ILE A 128 9.02 0.72 3.19
C ILE A 128 7.75 0.80 4.06
N ILE A 129 6.57 0.55 3.50
CA ILE A 129 5.31 0.63 4.28
C ILE A 129 5.24 -0.41 5.38
N GLY A 130 5.82 -1.61 5.16
CA GLY A 130 5.96 -2.62 6.21
C GLY A 130 6.92 -2.20 7.32
N HIS A 131 7.92 -1.38 6.98
CA HIS A 131 8.91 -0.84 7.92
C HIS A 131 8.46 0.43 8.64
N ALA A 132 7.44 1.14 8.16
CA ALA A 132 6.93 2.35 8.81
C ALA A 132 6.57 2.10 10.29
N ARG A 133 6.25 0.85 10.65
CA ARG A 133 6.01 0.41 12.03
C ARG A 133 7.23 0.58 12.95
N THR A 134 8.43 0.29 12.47
CA THR A 134 9.65 0.35 13.32
C THR A 134 9.97 1.78 13.74
N LEU A 135 9.36 2.75 13.06
CA LEU A 135 9.52 4.18 13.31
C LEU A 135 8.49 4.76 14.28
N ARG A 136 7.62 3.92 14.89
CA ARG A 136 6.55 4.34 15.83
C ARG A 136 7.04 5.23 16.97
N ASN A 137 8.18 4.90 17.55
CA ASN A 137 8.69 5.52 18.77
C ASN A 137 9.81 6.55 18.51
N ARG A 138 9.97 6.98 17.26
CA ARG A 138 11.01 7.97 16.94
C ARG A 138 10.64 9.35 17.45
N ASP A 139 11.65 10.17 17.66
CA ASP A 139 11.46 11.60 17.83
C ASP A 139 11.04 12.20 16.47
N TRP A 140 9.82 12.75 16.42
CA TRP A 140 9.23 13.32 15.22
C TRP A 140 9.63 14.78 14.97
N THR A 141 10.37 15.38 15.92
CA THR A 141 10.91 16.75 15.81
C THR A 141 12.23 16.78 15.05
N GLN A 142 12.90 15.64 14.91
CA GLN A 142 14.21 15.53 14.28
C GLN A 142 14.14 14.75 12.96
N GLU A 143 15.10 15.03 12.08
CA GLU A 143 15.34 14.16 10.94
C GLU A 143 15.88 12.82 11.42
N HIS A 144 15.30 11.73 10.91
CA HIS A 144 15.71 10.39 11.27
C HIS A 144 16.42 9.75 10.07
N PRO A 145 17.68 9.29 10.20
CA PRO A 145 18.46 8.81 9.06
C PRO A 145 17.76 7.73 8.22
N VAL A 146 17.05 6.81 8.88
CA VAL A 146 16.26 5.76 8.19
C VAL A 146 15.13 6.35 7.34
N VAL A 147 14.49 7.43 7.81
CA VAL A 147 13.43 8.10 7.06
C VAL A 147 14.00 8.87 5.89
N THR A 148 15.10 9.58 6.09
CA THR A 148 15.81 10.26 5.00
C THR A 148 16.22 9.27 3.91
N GLU A 149 16.69 8.08 4.27
CA GLU A 149 17.04 7.05 3.30
C GLU A 149 15.80 6.48 2.57
N PHE A 150 14.71 6.22 3.29
CA PHE A 150 13.46 5.79 2.66
C PHE A 150 12.88 6.85 1.73
N GLU A 151 12.92 8.14 2.12
CA GLU A 151 12.54 9.24 1.23
C GLU A 151 13.39 9.26 -0.04
N ARG A 152 14.71 9.06 0.08
CA ARG A 152 15.63 9.02 -1.06
C ARG A 152 15.25 7.89 -2.02
N ILE A 153 15.00 6.69 -1.49
CA ILE A 153 14.58 5.52 -2.28
C ILE A 153 13.26 5.81 -2.99
N LEU A 154 12.24 6.29 -2.27
CA LEU A 154 10.93 6.61 -2.84
C LEU A 154 11.03 7.73 -3.89
N SER A 155 11.87 8.74 -3.67
CA SER A 155 12.06 9.85 -4.62
C SER A 155 12.73 9.38 -5.92
N VAL A 156 13.76 8.53 -5.81
CA VAL A 156 14.39 7.90 -6.98
C VAL A 156 13.37 7.07 -7.74
N TRP A 157 12.60 6.26 -7.01
CA TRP A 157 11.53 5.44 -7.57
C TRP A 157 10.51 6.28 -8.34
N HIS A 158 9.95 7.32 -7.71
CA HIS A 158 8.92 8.16 -8.31
C HIS A 158 9.43 8.90 -9.56
N LYS A 159 10.70 9.29 -9.56
CA LYS A 159 11.35 9.92 -10.72
C LYS A 159 11.44 8.96 -11.91
N VAL A 160 11.80 7.69 -11.68
CA VAL A 160 11.84 6.66 -12.72
C VAL A 160 10.41 6.36 -13.19
N PHE A 161 9.53 6.05 -12.24
CA PHE A 161 8.12 5.75 -12.50
C PHE A 161 7.42 6.84 -13.32
N SER A 162 7.57 8.12 -12.94
CA SER A 162 6.95 9.25 -13.64
C SER A 162 7.51 9.52 -15.04
N LYS A 163 8.75 9.10 -15.30
CA LYS A 163 9.33 9.20 -16.65
C LYS A 163 8.68 8.21 -17.60
N ASP A 164 8.39 7.01 -17.09
CA ASP A 164 7.88 5.89 -17.88
C ASP A 164 6.34 5.90 -17.98
N ALA A 165 5.63 6.47 -17.00
CA ALA A 165 4.17 6.51 -16.93
C ALA A 165 3.46 7.53 -17.87
N LYS A 166 4.12 8.08 -18.91
CA LYS A 166 3.53 9.13 -19.76
C LYS A 166 2.57 8.59 -20.86
N PRO A 167 1.47 9.29 -21.20
CA PRO A 167 0.84 10.45 -20.56
C PRO A 167 -0.47 10.16 -19.82
N GLU A 168 -1.02 8.94 -19.90
CA GLU A 168 -2.33 8.63 -19.34
C GLU A 168 -2.22 7.98 -17.96
N LEU A 169 -2.92 8.57 -16.99
CA LEU A 169 -3.08 7.99 -15.67
C LEU A 169 -4.07 6.83 -15.77
N THR A 170 -3.54 5.61 -15.88
CA THR A 170 -4.31 4.38 -15.90
C THR A 170 -4.66 3.93 -14.49
N PRO A 171 -5.64 3.02 -14.32
CA PRO A 171 -5.90 2.39 -13.02
C PRO A 171 -4.68 1.79 -12.32
N VAL A 172 -3.77 1.18 -13.08
CA VAL A 172 -2.55 0.55 -12.55
C VAL A 172 -1.58 1.61 -12.05
N THR A 173 -1.34 2.67 -12.84
CA THR A 173 -0.42 3.74 -12.42
C THR A 173 -0.99 4.55 -11.26
N ALA A 174 -2.30 4.74 -11.21
CA ALA A 174 -2.99 5.36 -10.07
C ALA A 174 -2.81 4.57 -8.78
N ARG A 175 -2.88 3.23 -8.83
CA ARG A 175 -2.65 2.37 -7.66
C ARG A 175 -1.21 2.45 -7.15
N ALA A 176 -0.23 2.50 -8.06
CA ALA A 176 1.17 2.67 -7.70
C ALA A 176 1.43 4.03 -7.04
N LEU A 177 0.86 5.10 -7.58
CA LEU A 177 0.94 6.43 -6.97
C LEU A 177 0.23 6.50 -5.61
N LEU A 178 -0.95 5.88 -5.48
CA LEU A 178 -1.65 5.79 -4.21
C LEU A 178 -0.77 5.14 -3.14
N LEU A 179 -0.12 4.02 -3.47
CA LEU A 179 0.81 3.34 -2.59
C LEU A 179 2.01 4.23 -2.24
N TYR A 180 2.61 4.89 -3.22
CA TYR A 180 3.70 5.83 -3.02
C TYR A 180 3.34 6.95 -2.02
N HIS A 181 2.25 7.68 -2.27
CA HIS A 181 1.85 8.78 -1.39
C HIS A 181 1.42 8.28 -0.01
N SER A 182 0.73 7.14 0.06
CA SER A 182 0.32 6.56 1.35
C SER A 182 1.51 6.05 2.17
N THR A 183 2.58 5.61 1.49
CA THR A 183 3.84 5.24 2.15
C THR A 183 4.50 6.47 2.77
N PHE A 184 4.52 7.61 2.08
CA PHE A 184 4.98 8.88 2.66
C PHE A 184 4.14 9.32 3.84
N VAL A 185 2.80 9.22 3.75
CA VAL A 185 1.91 9.52 4.88
C VAL A 185 2.29 8.65 6.08
N ALA A 186 2.39 7.32 5.89
CA ALA A 186 2.77 6.37 6.93
C ALA A 186 4.18 6.61 7.50
N LEU A 187 5.12 7.06 6.65
CA LEU A 187 6.48 7.35 7.05
C LEU A 187 6.55 8.60 7.93
N HIS A 188 5.72 9.61 7.64
CA HIS A 188 5.74 10.93 8.27
C HIS A 188 4.68 11.17 9.35
N SER A 189 3.82 10.19 9.61
CA SER A 189 2.81 10.27 10.66
C SER A 189 3.11 9.36 11.85
N PRO A 190 2.95 9.86 13.09
CA PRO A 190 2.87 8.98 14.24
C PRO A 190 1.60 8.12 14.11
N GLN A 191 1.59 6.96 14.74
CA GLN A 191 0.42 6.10 14.67
C GLN A 191 -0.79 6.60 15.46
N ASP A 192 -0.53 7.45 16.46
CA ASP A 192 -1.55 8.12 17.23
C ASP A 192 -1.57 9.62 16.90
N SER A 193 -1.73 9.95 15.61
CA SER A 193 -1.79 11.33 15.11
C SER A 193 -2.78 12.21 15.86
N LEU A 194 -3.80 11.61 16.46
CA LEU A 194 -4.88 12.31 17.15
C LEU A 194 -4.52 12.75 18.57
N ASN A 195 -3.45 12.21 19.17
CA ASN A 195 -2.88 12.78 20.39
C ASN A 195 -2.16 14.11 20.13
N ALA A 196 -2.12 14.57 18.87
CA ALA A 196 -1.85 15.95 18.47
C ALA A 196 -0.62 16.54 19.18
N ASP A 197 0.49 15.80 19.22
CA ASP A 197 1.75 16.32 19.77
C ASP A 197 2.05 17.66 19.05
N PRO A 198 2.00 18.79 19.78
CA PRO A 198 2.15 20.11 19.17
C PRO A 198 3.52 20.27 18.47
N THR A 199 4.52 19.53 18.93
CA THR A 199 5.86 19.55 18.35
C THR A 199 5.91 18.86 16.97
N TRP A 200 5.16 17.77 16.78
CA TRP A 200 5.03 17.15 15.46
C TRP A 200 4.18 18.01 14.51
N LEU A 201 3.06 18.58 14.96
CA LEU A 201 2.18 19.41 14.12
C LEU A 201 2.87 20.66 13.54
N SER A 202 3.94 21.11 14.20
CA SER A 202 4.79 22.22 13.77
C SER A 202 6.02 21.78 12.96
N SER A 203 6.26 20.47 12.81
CA SER A 203 7.47 19.93 12.19
C SER A 203 7.39 19.86 10.66
N ALA A 204 8.55 19.69 10.02
CA ALA A 204 8.63 19.44 8.58
C ALA A 204 7.99 18.09 8.19
N SER A 205 8.03 17.08 9.07
CA SER A 205 7.39 15.78 8.84
C SER A 205 5.88 15.92 8.66
N PHE A 206 5.21 16.70 9.51
CA PHE A 206 3.77 16.92 9.35
C PHE A 206 3.43 17.60 8.02
N ARG A 207 4.22 18.59 7.58
CA ARG A 207 4.01 19.23 6.27
C ARG A 207 4.13 18.23 5.11
N LYS A 208 5.14 17.37 5.12
CA LYS A 208 5.29 16.28 4.13
C LYS A 208 4.10 15.32 4.17
N ALA A 209 3.68 14.87 5.35
CA ALA A 209 2.51 14.01 5.48
C ALA A 209 1.25 14.66 4.90
N LEU A 210 1.05 15.96 5.16
CA LEU A 210 -0.10 16.71 4.66
C LEU A 210 -0.07 16.87 3.13
N GLU A 211 1.08 17.21 2.55
CA GLU A 211 1.25 17.31 1.09
C GLU A 211 0.90 15.99 0.40
N HIS A 212 1.44 14.87 0.89
CA HIS A 212 1.16 13.56 0.31
C HIS A 212 -0.29 13.10 0.55
N ALA A 213 -0.92 13.47 1.68
CA ALA A 213 -2.34 13.22 1.89
C ALA A 213 -3.19 13.95 0.85
N LEU A 214 -2.86 15.21 0.54
CA LEU A 214 -3.57 15.98 -0.49
C LEU A 214 -3.43 15.37 -1.90
N GLU A 215 -2.26 14.80 -2.23
CA GLU A 215 -2.08 14.07 -3.50
C GLU A 215 -2.94 12.79 -3.56
N VAL A 216 -3.07 12.06 -2.43
CA VAL A 216 -3.99 10.93 -2.34
C VAL A 216 -5.43 11.36 -2.61
N ARG A 217 -5.89 12.50 -2.06
CA ARG A 217 -7.23 13.05 -2.35
C ARG A 217 -7.42 13.30 -3.84
N THR A 218 -6.45 13.92 -4.50
CA THR A 218 -6.51 14.21 -5.93
C THR A 218 -6.64 12.93 -6.77
N LEU A 219 -5.92 11.87 -6.39
CA LEU A 219 -6.02 10.56 -7.03
C LEU A 219 -7.39 9.92 -6.80
N LEU A 220 -7.88 9.90 -5.57
CA LEU A 220 -9.17 9.30 -5.23
C LEU A 220 -10.32 9.98 -5.96
N HIS A 221 -10.35 11.31 -5.96
CA HIS A 221 -11.37 12.07 -6.67
C HIS A 221 -11.36 11.79 -8.17
N ARG A 222 -10.17 11.68 -8.79
CA ARG A 222 -10.05 11.42 -10.23
C ARG A 222 -10.62 10.06 -10.65
N PHE A 223 -10.59 9.09 -9.75
CA PHE A 223 -11.08 7.74 -10.03
C PHE A 223 -12.22 7.30 -9.09
N GLN A 224 -13.01 8.28 -8.63
CA GLN A 224 -14.17 8.01 -7.81
C GLN A 224 -15.11 7.04 -8.56
N GLY A 225 -15.59 6.01 -7.86
CA GLY A 225 -16.44 4.97 -8.45
C GLY A 225 -15.71 3.96 -9.33
N CYS A 226 -14.40 4.09 -9.55
CA CYS A 226 -13.62 3.03 -10.17
C CYS A 226 -13.44 1.87 -9.18
N GLY A 227 -13.83 0.66 -9.59
CA GLY A 227 -13.73 -0.54 -8.74
C GLY A 227 -12.31 -0.91 -8.30
N ILE A 228 -11.29 -0.26 -8.86
CA ILE A 228 -9.88 -0.49 -8.52
C ILE A 228 -9.52 -0.06 -7.09
N PHE A 229 -10.33 0.80 -6.45
CA PHE A 229 -10.16 1.19 -5.05
C PHE A 229 -10.93 0.30 -4.07
N LEU A 230 -11.64 -0.73 -4.54
CA LEU A 230 -12.46 -1.64 -3.71
C LEU A 230 -11.64 -2.67 -2.91
N SER A 231 -10.37 -2.39 -2.63
CA SER A 231 -9.55 -3.26 -1.77
C SER A 231 -9.34 -2.64 -0.39
N PRO A 232 -9.00 -3.43 0.64
CA PRO A 232 -8.75 -2.92 1.99
C PRO A 232 -7.66 -1.85 2.06
N PHE A 233 -6.67 -1.95 1.18
CA PHE A 233 -5.51 -1.05 1.19
C PHE A 233 -5.92 0.40 0.88
N PRO A 234 -6.56 0.73 -0.26
CA PRO A 234 -7.08 2.06 -0.52
C PRO A 234 -8.01 2.62 0.56
N LEU A 235 -8.93 1.80 1.10
CA LEU A 235 -9.83 2.24 2.17
C LEU A 235 -9.04 2.69 3.42
N ASN A 236 -7.99 1.95 3.77
CA ASN A 236 -7.10 2.37 4.85
C ASN A 236 -6.27 3.59 4.48
N CYS A 237 -5.86 3.76 3.21
CA CYS A 237 -5.18 4.97 2.76
C CYS A 237 -6.06 6.21 2.93
N ILE A 238 -7.34 6.13 2.54
CA ILE A 238 -8.35 7.17 2.75
C ILE A 238 -8.41 7.52 4.24
N TYR A 239 -8.58 6.50 5.08
CA TYR A 239 -8.68 6.69 6.53
C TYR A 239 -7.43 7.34 7.13
N GLN A 240 -6.22 6.87 6.77
CA GLN A 240 -4.97 7.44 7.27
C GLN A 240 -4.76 8.89 6.82
N CYS A 241 -5.09 9.22 5.57
CA CYS A 241 -5.02 10.60 5.08
C CYS A 241 -6.01 11.50 5.83
N ALA A 242 -7.22 11.00 6.12
CA ALA A 242 -8.20 11.74 6.89
C ALA A 242 -7.76 12.04 8.33
N LEU A 243 -6.96 11.16 8.95
CA LEU A 243 -6.33 11.47 10.24
C LEU A 243 -5.38 12.67 10.13
N ILE A 244 -4.60 12.78 9.05
CA ILE A 244 -3.70 13.92 8.82
C ILE A 244 -4.50 15.21 8.62
N TRP A 245 -5.62 15.15 7.89
CA TRP A 245 -6.51 16.30 7.72
C TRP A 245 -7.17 16.72 9.03
N LEU A 246 -7.59 15.78 9.88
CA LEU A 246 -8.07 16.10 11.24
C LEU A 246 -7.00 16.83 12.06
N CYS A 247 -5.76 16.37 12.03
CA CYS A 247 -4.63 17.06 12.67
C CYS A 247 -4.43 18.47 12.12
N ASN A 248 -4.61 18.68 10.81
CA ASN A 248 -4.52 20.01 10.21
C ASN A 248 -5.67 20.92 10.66
N ILE A 249 -6.88 20.40 10.84
CA ILE A 249 -8.01 21.16 11.41
C ILE A 249 -7.68 21.61 12.85
N VAL A 250 -7.11 20.73 13.68
CA VAL A 250 -6.65 21.07 15.04
C VAL A 250 -5.63 22.22 15.02
N ARG A 251 -4.78 22.28 13.99
CA ARG A 251 -3.81 23.38 13.78
C ARG A 251 -4.44 24.68 13.23
N GLY A 252 -5.75 24.69 12.94
CA GLY A 252 -6.46 25.83 12.34
C GLY A 252 -6.54 25.82 10.80
N GLY A 253 -6.23 24.69 10.17
CA GLY A 253 -6.33 24.51 8.72
C GLY A 253 -7.77 24.21 8.28
N GLU A 254 -8.54 25.25 7.95
CA GLU A 254 -9.98 25.12 7.65
C GLU A 254 -10.29 24.28 6.40
N THR A 255 -9.42 24.33 5.38
CA THR A 255 -9.61 23.61 4.10
C THR A 255 -9.69 22.09 4.28
N SER A 256 -9.11 21.55 5.35
CA SER A 256 -9.16 20.13 5.66
C SER A 256 -10.54 19.63 6.13
N ASN A 257 -11.48 20.53 6.45
CA ASN A 257 -12.85 20.13 6.82
C ASN A 257 -13.60 19.47 5.67
N SER A 258 -13.50 20.01 4.45
CA SER A 258 -14.13 19.39 3.28
C SER A 258 -13.52 18.03 2.98
N ASP A 259 -12.21 17.89 3.21
CA ASP A 259 -11.46 16.68 2.90
C ASP A 259 -11.86 15.53 3.81
N VAL A 260 -11.99 15.79 5.11
CA VAL A 260 -12.48 14.78 6.07
C VAL A 260 -13.91 14.36 5.73
N LYS A 261 -14.80 15.31 5.41
CA LYS A 261 -16.19 14.99 5.02
C LYS A 261 -16.25 14.14 3.75
N MET A 262 -15.42 14.44 2.76
CA MET A 262 -15.32 13.65 1.53
C MET A 262 -14.83 12.23 1.84
N ALA A 263 -13.82 12.08 2.68
CA ALA A 263 -13.32 10.78 3.11
C ALA A 263 -14.39 9.93 3.81
N ILE A 264 -15.21 10.55 4.67
CA ILE A 264 -16.35 9.88 5.32
C ILE A 264 -17.33 9.39 4.26
N GLN A 265 -17.76 10.26 3.33
CA GLN A 265 -18.69 9.90 2.26
C GLN A 265 -18.17 8.79 1.35
N GLU A 266 -16.87 8.79 1.04
CA GLU A 266 -16.25 7.72 0.26
C GLU A 266 -16.25 6.38 1.02
N LEU A 267 -15.89 6.38 2.30
CA LEU A 267 -15.93 5.19 3.14
C LEU A 267 -17.37 4.66 3.30
N GLU A 268 -18.36 5.54 3.45
CA GLU A 268 -19.78 5.18 3.45
C GLU A 268 -20.22 4.60 2.11
N TYR A 269 -19.83 5.20 0.99
CA TYR A 269 -20.10 4.67 -0.35
C TYR A 269 -19.57 3.24 -0.49
N TYR A 270 -18.34 3.00 -0.05
CA TYR A 270 -17.72 1.67 -0.14
C TYR A 270 -18.25 0.65 0.87
N SER A 271 -19.02 1.08 1.88
CA SER A 271 -19.57 0.20 2.91
C SER A 271 -20.48 -0.91 2.37
N ALA A 272 -21.11 -0.68 1.20
CA ALA A 272 -21.93 -1.67 0.53
C ALA A 272 -21.15 -2.92 0.13
N TRP A 273 -19.85 -2.79 -0.14
CA TRP A 273 -18.95 -3.89 -0.52
C TRP A 273 -17.98 -4.28 0.60
N TRP A 274 -17.66 -3.33 1.48
CA TRP A 274 -16.72 -3.52 2.58
C TRP A 274 -17.32 -2.98 3.89
N PRO A 275 -17.94 -3.83 4.73
CA PRO A 275 -18.55 -3.39 5.99
C PRO A 275 -17.59 -2.65 6.93
N GLU A 276 -16.30 -2.99 6.87
CA GLU A 276 -15.25 -2.31 7.64
C GLU A 276 -15.11 -0.82 7.28
N ALA A 277 -15.43 -0.43 6.05
CA ALA A 277 -15.43 0.97 5.62
C ALA A 277 -16.44 1.80 6.44
N LEU A 278 -17.61 1.24 6.77
CA LEU A 278 -18.59 1.91 7.63
C LEU A 278 -18.05 2.12 9.04
N ARG A 279 -17.33 1.13 9.58
CA ARG A 279 -16.70 1.25 10.90
C ARG A 279 -15.67 2.38 10.91
N LEU A 280 -14.86 2.47 9.85
CA LEU A 280 -13.88 3.55 9.68
C LEU A 280 -14.57 4.92 9.50
N ALA A 281 -15.65 5.00 8.71
CA ALA A 281 -16.44 6.22 8.52
C ALA A 281 -17.02 6.74 9.83
N ASN A 282 -17.73 5.90 10.58
CA ASN A 282 -18.32 6.26 11.87
C ASN A 282 -17.27 6.71 12.88
N ARG A 283 -16.10 6.04 12.90
CA ARG A 283 -14.97 6.45 13.74
C ARG A 283 -14.48 7.83 13.33
N LEU A 284 -14.30 8.06 12.03
CA LEU A 284 -13.82 9.33 11.49
C LEU A 284 -14.80 10.47 11.75
N GLU A 285 -16.11 10.22 11.63
CA GLU A 285 -17.16 11.18 11.96
C GLU A 285 -17.13 11.57 13.44
N GLY A 286 -17.04 10.60 14.35
CA GLY A 286 -16.91 10.87 15.79
C GLY A 286 -15.67 11.71 16.12
N MET A 287 -14.55 11.44 15.46
CA MET A 287 -13.31 12.22 15.62
C MET A 287 -13.41 13.62 15.02
N HIS A 288 -14.07 13.76 13.87
CA HIS A 288 -14.33 15.05 13.22
C HIS A 288 -15.23 15.94 14.09
N ALA A 289 -16.31 15.39 14.64
CA ALA A 289 -17.20 16.08 15.57
C ALA A 289 -16.44 16.53 16.84
N ALA A 290 -15.56 15.67 17.38
CA ALA A 290 -14.76 16.02 18.56
C ALA A 290 -13.74 17.15 18.29
N VAL A 291 -13.13 17.19 17.10
CA VAL A 291 -12.18 18.24 16.72
C VAL A 291 -12.88 19.56 16.44
N THR A 292 -13.98 19.54 15.69
CA THR A 292 -14.73 20.75 15.30
C THR A 292 -15.59 21.30 16.44
N GLY A 293 -16.11 20.45 17.32
CA GLY A 293 -16.90 20.84 18.49
C GLY A 293 -16.09 21.47 19.63
N ARG A 294 -14.75 21.38 19.61
CA ARG A 294 -13.86 22.07 20.55
C ARG A 294 -13.63 23.55 20.19
N GLY A 295 -14.22 24.03 19.10
CA GLY A 295 -14.08 25.40 18.58
C GLY A 295 -15.25 26.34 18.90
N VAL A 296 -15.92 26.18 20.05
CA VAL A 296 -16.88 27.15 20.61
C VAL A 296 -16.48 27.51 22.04
#